data_AF-A0A9X3H153-F1
#
_entry.id   AF-A0A9X3H153-F1
#
_cell.length_a   1.000
_cell.length_b   1.000
_cell.length_c   1.000
_cell.angle_alpha   90.00
_cell.angle_beta   90.00
_cell.angle_gamma   90.00
#
_symmetry.space_group_name_H-M   'P 1'
#
loop_
_entity.id
_entity.type
_entity.pdbx_description
1 polymer ?
#
loop_
_entity_poly.entity_id
_entity_poly.type
_entity_poly.pdbx_seq_one_letter_code
_entity_poly.pdbx_strand_id
1 'polypeptide(L)' 'MSILLFLKSLFAQPQFESGARVNHVRGGSIQRTDGYVVGQTEFGVWVEWPRGGRSLLPGGELARIG' A
#
# COMPACT_ATOMS: atom_id res chain seq x y z
N MET A 1 28.09 -1.87 6.84
CA MET A 1 26.75 -2.20 6.30
C MET A 1 26.92 -3.32 5.28
N SER A 2 26.23 -4.45 5.40
CA SER A 2 26.38 -5.59 4.46
C SER A 2 25.59 -5.35 3.16
N ILE A 3 26.22 -5.57 2.01
CA ILE A 3 25.58 -5.47 0.67
C ILE A 3 24.32 -6.34 0.56
N LEU A 4 24.29 -7.49 1.26
CA LEU A 4 23.16 -8.41 1.29
C LEU A 4 21.93 -7.79 1.97
N LEU A 5 22.13 -6.97 3.01
CA LEU A 5 21.02 -6.29 3.70
C LEU A 5 20.44 -5.17 2.85
N PHE A 6 21.30 -4.44 2.11
CA PHE A 6 20.87 -3.42 1.16
C PHE A 6 20.04 -4.02 0.03
N LEU A 7 20.49 -5.11 -0.58
CA LEU A 7 19.71 -5.77 -1.63
C LEU A 7 18.35 -6.26 -1.12
N LYS A 8 18.28 -6.81 0.10
CA LYS A 8 17.01 -7.21 0.72
C LYS A 8 16.06 -6.04 0.93
N SER A 9 16.56 -4.86 1.30
CA SER A 9 15.70 -3.69 1.51
C SER A 9 15.05 -3.18 0.23
N LEU A 10 15.67 -3.40 -0.94
CA LEU A 10 15.08 -3.02 -2.23
C LEU A 10 13.82 -3.83 -2.58
N PHE A 11 13.64 -5.00 -1.97
CA PHE A 11 12.48 -5.88 -2.18
C PHE A 11 11.54 -5.93 -0.97
N ALA A 12 11.77 -5.11 0.06
CA ALA A 12 10.88 -5.04 1.21
C ALA A 12 9.52 -4.48 0.77
N GLN A 13 8.45 -5.23 1.03
CA GLN A 13 7.10 -4.72 0.80
C GLN A 13 6.81 -3.59 1.79
N PRO A 14 6.16 -2.49 1.35
CA PRO A 14 5.71 -1.46 2.26
C PRO A 14 4.70 -2.04 3.25
N GLN A 15 4.88 -1.70 4.52
CA GLN A 15 3.99 -2.11 5.61
C GLN A 15 2.99 -1.01 5.92
N PHE A 16 1.72 -1.37 6.05
CA PHE A 16 0.64 -0.47 6.37
C PHE A 16 -0.05 -0.85 7.68
N GLU A 17 -0.31 0.15 8.51
CA GLU A 17 -1.12 0.00 9.71
C GLU A 17 -2.61 -0.02 9.35
N SER A 18 -3.41 -0.81 10.08
CA SER A 18 -4.86 -0.72 9.96
C SER A 18 -5.33 0.67 10.37
N GLY A 19 -6.26 1.24 9.59
CA GLY A 19 -6.72 2.62 9.70
C GLY A 19 -5.87 3.65 8.97
N ALA A 20 -4.69 3.29 8.44
CA ALA A 20 -3.85 4.23 7.69
C ALA A 20 -4.57 4.73 6.43
N ARG A 21 -4.47 6.03 6.16
CA ARG A 21 -5.02 6.64 4.95
C ARG A 21 -4.06 6.48 3.78
N VAL A 22 -4.58 6.05 2.63
CA VAL A 22 -3.81 5.76 1.42
C VAL A 22 -4.53 6.21 0.16
N ASN A 23 -3.74 6.50 -0.87
CA ASN A 23 -4.20 6.65 -2.25
C ASN A 23 -3.76 5.44 -3.07
N HIS A 24 -4.57 5.04 -4.05
CA HIS A 24 -4.17 4.07 -5.06
C HIS A 24 -3.48 4.80 -6.20
N VAL A 25 -2.20 4.49 -6.43
CA VAL A 25 -1.36 5.08 -7.46
C VAL A 25 -0.85 3.97 -8.35
N ARG A 26 -1.18 4.04 -9.64
CA ARG A 26 -0.75 3.05 -10.64
C ARG A 26 -0.18 3.78 -11.84
N GLY A 27 1.02 3.39 -12.26
CA GLY A 27 1.72 4.04 -13.37
C GLY A 27 1.95 5.54 -13.15
N GLY A 28 2.18 5.96 -11.91
CA GLY A 28 2.38 7.38 -11.54
C GLY A 28 1.12 8.23 -11.51
N SER A 29 -0.06 7.66 -11.76
CA SER A 29 -1.34 8.37 -11.73
C SER A 29 -2.21 7.92 -10.55
N ILE A 30 -2.85 8.88 -9.88
CA ILE A 30 -3.82 8.60 -8.82
C ILE A 30 -5.09 8.02 -9.45
N GLN A 31 -5.44 6.80 -9.03
CA GLN A 31 -6.65 6.09 -9.48
C GLN A 31 -7.81 6.29 -8.51
N ARG A 32 -7.50 6.30 -7.21
CA ARG A 32 -8.47 6.50 -6.11
C ARG A 32 -7.80 7.23 -4.96
N THR A 33 -8.58 8.02 -4.23
CA THR A 33 -8.11 8.77 -3.07
C THR A 33 -8.80 8.34 -1.80
N ASP A 34 -8.18 8.68 -0.67
CA ASP A 34 -8.81 8.65 0.66
C ASP A 34 -9.29 7.27 1.11
N GLY A 35 -8.58 6.23 0.69
CA GLY A 35 -8.80 4.87 1.16
C GLY A 35 -8.26 4.66 2.56
N TYR A 36 -8.87 3.74 3.30
CA TYR A 36 -8.42 3.34 4.62
C TYR A 36 -7.98 1.89 4.59
N VAL A 37 -6.77 1.62 5.07
CA VAL A 37 -6.25 0.25 5.17
C VAL A 37 -7.06 -0.50 6.21
N VAL A 38 -7.63 -1.63 5.82
CA VAL A 38 -8.37 -2.52 6.73
C VAL A 38 -7.43 -3.60 7.28
N GLY A 39 -6.50 -4.08 6.45
CA GLY A 39 -5.47 -5.03 6.87
C GLY A 39 -4.52 -5.38 5.73
N GLN A 40 -3.38 -5.98 6.09
CA GLN A 40 -2.37 -6.42 5.13
C GLN A 40 -2.17 -7.94 5.24
N THR A 41 -2.06 -8.58 4.09
CA THR A 41 -1.85 -10.02 3.94
C THR A 41 -0.66 -10.27 3.01
N GLU A 42 -0.23 -11.52 2.86
CA GLU A 42 0.81 -11.89 1.89
C GLU A 42 0.42 -11.61 0.43
N PHE A 43 -0.89 -11.51 0.15
CA PHE A 43 -1.43 -11.25 -1.19
C PHE A 43 -1.61 -9.76 -1.50
N GLY A 44 -1.44 -8.88 -0.52
CA GLY A 44 -1.62 -7.44 -0.67
C GLY A 44 -2.35 -6.79 0.51
N VAL A 45 -2.76 -5.54 0.28
CA VAL A 45 -3.37 -4.67 1.28
C VAL A 45 -4.85 -4.49 0.95
N TRP A 46 -5.71 -4.81 1.91
CA TRP A 46 -7.13 -4.53 1.85
C TRP A 46 -7.39 -3.08 2.19
N VAL A 47 -8.05 -2.35 1.28
CA VAL A 47 -8.38 -0.94 1.44
C VAL A 47 -9.87 -0.73 1.23
N GLU A 48 -10.52 -0.01 2.15
CA GLU A 48 -11.89 0.45 2.02
C GLU A 48 -11.90 1.88 1.44
N TRP A 49 -12.69 2.10 0.39
CA TRP A 49 -12.82 3.38 -0.28
C TRP A 49 -14.18 4.02 0.04
N PRO A 50 -14.25 5.29 0.46
CA PRO A 50 -15.51 5.94 0.88
C PRO A 50 -16.66 5.86 -0.14
N ARG A 51 -16.37 5.71 -1.43
CA ARG A 51 -17.36 5.61 -2.52
C ARG A 51 -17.08 4.47 -3.50
N GLY A 52 -16.15 3.57 -3.18
CA GLY A 52 -15.62 2.58 -4.13
C GLY A 52 -15.61 1.15 -3.61
N GLY A 53 -16.20 0.92 -2.43
CA GLY A 53 -16.19 -0.36 -1.72
C GLY A 53 -14.77 -0.77 -1.35
N ARG A 54 -14.54 -2.08 -1.28
CA ARG A 54 -13.27 -2.66 -0.85
C ARG A 54 -12.41 -3.12 -2.04
N SER A 55 -11.09 -3.00 -1.92
CA SER A 55 -10.15 -3.52 -2.92
C SER A 55 -8.94 -4.18 -2.25
N LEU A 56 -8.43 -5.25 -2.86
CA LEU A 56 -7.13 -5.84 -2.51
C LEU A 56 -6.11 -5.34 -3.53
N LEU A 57 -5.09 -4.63 -3.08
CA LEU A 57 -4.11 -3.98 -3.95
C LEU A 57 -2.67 -4.33 -3.52
N PRO A 58 -1.71 -4.36 -4.47
CA PRO A 58 -0.30 -4.46 -4.12
C PRO A 58 0.11 -3.27 -3.26
N GLY A 59 0.90 -3.50 -2.21
CA GLY A 59 1.39 -2.41 -1.35
C GLY A 59 2.20 -1.36 -2.11
N GLY A 60 2.90 -1.76 -3.17
CA GLY A 60 3.65 -0.85 -4.05
C GLY A 60 2.77 0.07 -4.91
N GLU A 61 1.47 -0.21 -5.03
CA GLU A 61 0.50 0.69 -5.68
C GLU A 61 -0.22 1.60 -4.67
N LEU A 62 0.15 1.56 -3.39
CA LEU A 62 -0.47 2.39 -2.35
C LEU A 62 0.51 3.46 -1.86
N ALA A 63 0.04 4.70 -1.84
CA ALA A 63 0.76 5.82 -1.27
C ALA A 63 0.09 6.26 0.04
N ARG A 64 0.81 6.20 1.16
CA ARG A 64 0.31 6.72 2.45
C ARG A 64 0.12 8.23 2.37
N ILE A 65 -0.97 8.73 2.94
CA ILE A 65 -1.31 10.15 3.02
C ILE A 65 -1.69 10.50 4.46
N GLY A 66 -0.86 11.32 5.10
CA GLY A 66 -0.92 11.59 6.55
C GLY A 66 0.31 11.02 7.24
#